data_AF-A0A7Y8HU89-F1
#
_entry.id   AF-A0A7Y8HU89-F1
#
_cell.length_a   1.000
_cell.length_b   1.000
_cell.length_c   1.000
_cell.angle_alpha   90.00
_cell.angle_beta   90.00
_cell.angle_gamma   90.00
#
_symmetry.space_group_name_H-M   'P 1'
#
loop_
_entity.id
_entity.type
_entity.pdbx_description
1 polymer ?
#
loop_
_entity_poly.entity_id
_entity_poly.type
_entity_poly.pdbx_seq_one_letter_code
_entity_poly.pdbx_strand_id
1 'polypeptide(L)'
;MINQLLCLWETGTAKWLAINWLVMFQKANWLIFVLAIAIFVMVMTNFIMNVSAIAISLPVSLVIAKYLGVALEAILYASLVTGGMPFLLLIGAAPNAIAYDESKQFSTGQFFWV
;
A
#
# COMPACT_ATOMS: atom_id res chain seq x y z
N MET A 1 8.37 6.37 -11.69
CA MET A 1 7.56 5.24 -11.19
C MET A 1 8.05 3.89 -11.72
N ILE A 2 8.36 3.75 -13.02
CA ILE A 2 8.82 2.49 -13.64
C ILE A 2 10.17 1.98 -13.06
N ASN A 3 11.13 2.87 -12.81
CA ASN A 3 12.48 2.48 -12.37
C ASN A 3 12.51 1.75 -11.01
N GLN A 4 11.61 2.06 -10.07
CA GLN A 4 11.57 1.42 -8.75
C GLN A 4 11.11 -0.04 -8.82
N LEU A 5 10.06 -0.30 -9.63
CA LEU A 5 9.56 -1.64 -9.91
C LEU A 5 10.64 -2.48 -10.63
N LEU A 6 11.36 -1.84 -11.56
CA LEU A 6 12.44 -2.46 -12.32
C LEU A 6 13.61 -2.85 -11.39
N CYS A 7 14.05 -1.96 -10.51
CA CYS A 7 15.15 -2.25 -9.57
C CYS A 7 14.79 -3.40 -8.62
N LEU A 8 13.57 -3.45 -8.09
CA LEU A 8 13.11 -4.56 -7.24
C LEU A 8 13.06 -5.91 -7.97
N TRP A 9 12.78 -5.87 -9.28
CA TRP A 9 12.76 -7.05 -10.15
C TRP A 9 14.17 -7.50 -10.55
N GLU A 10 15.00 -6.58 -11.05
CA GLU A 10 16.37 -6.85 -11.53
C GLU A 10 17.29 -7.34 -10.41
N THR A 11 17.15 -6.78 -9.20
CA THR A 11 17.95 -7.20 -8.03
C THR A 11 17.47 -8.51 -7.41
N GLY A 12 16.33 -9.05 -7.83
CA GLY A 12 15.71 -10.23 -7.21
C GLY A 12 15.17 -9.99 -5.80
N THR A 13 15.26 -8.76 -5.28
CA THR A 13 14.83 -8.40 -3.92
C THR A 13 13.34 -8.71 -3.71
N ALA A 14 12.49 -8.47 -4.71
CA ALA A 14 11.07 -8.81 -4.60
C ALA A 14 10.83 -10.32 -4.43
N LYS A 15 11.62 -11.18 -5.08
CA LYS A 15 11.53 -12.64 -4.89
C LYS A 15 12.04 -13.06 -3.51
N TRP A 16 13.13 -12.47 -3.05
CA TRP A 16 13.68 -12.75 -1.72
C TRP A 16 12.71 -12.38 -0.59
N LEU A 17 12.09 -11.19 -0.68
CA LEU A 17 11.08 -10.75 0.28
C LEU A 17 9.85 -11.66 0.23
N ALA A 18 9.45 -12.05 -0.98
CA ALA A 18 8.32 -12.94 -1.18
C ALA A 18 8.52 -14.31 -0.56
N ILE A 19 9.70 -14.92 -0.68
CA ILE A 19 10.01 -16.23 -0.09
C ILE A 19 9.97 -16.15 1.45
N ASN A 20 10.55 -15.10 2.05
CA ASN A 20 10.53 -14.91 3.50
C ASN A 20 9.10 -14.75 4.04
N TRP A 21 8.25 -13.99 3.33
CA TRP A 21 6.86 -13.81 3.71
C TRP A 21 5.98 -15.02 3.36
N LEU A 22 6.34 -15.79 2.33
CA LEU A 22 5.59 -16.98 1.92
C LEU A 22 5.47 -17.98 3.08
N VAL A 23 6.53 -18.12 3.88
CA VAL A 23 6.55 -19.02 5.03
C VAL A 23 5.45 -18.66 6.04
N MET A 24 5.09 -17.37 6.19
CA MET A 24 3.99 -16.93 7.05
C MET A 24 2.60 -17.16 6.43
N PHE A 25 2.48 -17.09 5.10
CA PHE A 25 1.20 -17.14 4.40
C PHE A 25 0.86 -18.50 3.74
N GLN A 26 1.79 -19.46 3.71
CA GLN A 26 1.58 -20.78 3.08
C GLN A 26 0.38 -21.56 3.62
N LYS A 27 0.01 -21.37 4.89
CA LYS A 27 -1.18 -22.00 5.52
C LYS A 27 -2.39 -21.07 5.63
N ALA A 28 -2.24 -19.80 5.26
CA ALA A 28 -3.30 -18.82 5.38
C ALA A 28 -4.23 -18.87 4.15
N ASN A 29 -5.51 -18.60 4.37
CA ASN A 29 -6.46 -18.45 3.27
C ASN A 29 -6.07 -17.24 2.40
N TRP A 30 -6.26 -17.34 1.08
CA TRP A 30 -5.95 -16.29 0.12
C TRP A 30 -6.61 -14.94 0.48
N LEU A 31 -7.80 -14.97 1.08
CA LEU A 31 -8.48 -13.76 1.56
C LEU A 31 -7.70 -13.00 2.63
N ILE A 32 -7.06 -13.73 3.56
CA ILE A 32 -6.26 -13.13 4.65
C ILE A 32 -5.06 -12.39 4.05
N PHE A 33 -4.46 -12.95 3.00
CA PHE A 33 -3.36 -12.30 2.29
C PHE A 33 -3.82 -11.00 1.61
N VAL A 34 -4.94 -11.01 0.89
CA VAL A 34 -5.49 -9.80 0.25
C VAL A 34 -5.82 -8.72 1.29
N LEU A 35 -6.47 -9.10 2.39
CA LEU A 35 -6.79 -8.19 3.48
C LEU A 35 -5.54 -7.63 4.17
N ALA A 36 -4.52 -8.46 4.41
CA ALA A 36 -3.27 -8.03 5.02
C ALA A 36 -2.56 -6.97 4.16
N ILE A 37 -2.51 -7.17 2.84
CA ILE A 37 -1.94 -6.18 1.92
C ILE A 37 -2.79 -4.90 1.87
N ALA A 38 -4.11 -5.03 1.81
CA ALA A 38 -5.02 -3.88 1.79
C ALA A 38 -4.88 -3.02 3.06
N ILE A 39 -4.83 -3.65 4.23
CA ILE A 39 -4.62 -2.98 5.52
C ILE A 39 -3.22 -2.36 5.57
N PHE A 40 -2.20 -3.08 5.11
CA PHE A 40 -0.83 -2.55 5.07
C PHE A 40 -0.74 -1.28 4.22
N VAL A 41 -1.32 -1.29 3.01
CA VAL A 41 -1.36 -0.12 2.13
C VAL A 41 -2.15 1.02 2.79
N MET A 42 -3.31 0.73 3.38
CA MET A 42 -4.12 1.73 4.08
C MET A 42 -3.39 2.40 5.24
N VAL A 43 -2.59 1.66 6.01
CA VAL A 43 -1.78 2.26 7.08
C VAL A 43 -0.65 3.10 6.49
N MET A 44 0.05 2.57 5.48
CA MET A 44 1.20 3.24 4.86
C MET A 44 0.83 4.56 4.17
N THR A 45 -0.35 4.67 3.56
CA THR A 45 -0.81 5.88 2.87
C THR A 45 -1.02 7.07 3.81
N ASN A 46 -1.18 6.83 5.12
CA ASN A 46 -1.28 7.90 6.10
C ASN A 46 0.09 8.52 6.44
N PHE A 47 1.17 7.76 6.30
CA PHE A 47 2.53 8.23 6.63
C PHE A 47 3.31 8.70 5.41
N ILE A 48 2.99 8.17 4.23
CA ILE A 48 3.71 8.42 2.98
C ILE A 48 2.70 8.69 1.87
N MET A 49 3.03 9.61 0.96
CA MET A 49 2.23 9.91 -0.23
C MET A 49 1.73 8.65 -0.96
N ASN A 50 0.44 8.64 -1.33
CA ASN A 50 -0.27 7.52 -1.94
C ASN A 50 0.51 6.81 -3.08
N VAL A 51 1.09 7.59 -3.99
CA VAL A 51 1.84 7.06 -5.14
C VAL A 51 3.06 6.25 -4.70
N SER A 52 3.77 6.72 -3.68
CA SER A 52 4.96 6.04 -3.16
C SER A 52 4.61 4.78 -2.38
N ALA A 53 3.53 4.81 -1.60
CA ALA A 53 3.04 3.63 -0.88
C ALA A 53 2.68 2.49 -1.85
N ILE A 54 2.01 2.81 -2.96
CA ILE A 54 1.65 1.85 -4.02
C ILE A 54 2.88 1.35 -4.76
N ALA A 55 3.83 2.23 -5.09
CA ALA A 55 5.05 1.86 -5.82
C ALA A 55 5.92 0.85 -5.07
N ILE A 56 5.90 0.86 -3.73
CA ILE A 56 6.67 -0.06 -2.89
C ILE A 56 5.89 -1.36 -2.64
N SER A 57 4.59 -1.27 -2.38
CA SER A 57 3.77 -2.41 -1.95
C SER A 57 3.36 -3.35 -3.08
N LEU A 58 2.96 -2.82 -4.25
CA LEU A 58 2.51 -3.61 -5.40
C LEU A 58 3.55 -4.61 -5.95
N PRO A 59 4.82 -4.25 -6.22
CA PRO A 59 5.79 -5.21 -6.77
C PRO A 59 5.95 -6.44 -5.89
N VAL A 60 6.02 -6.23 -4.58
CA VAL A 60 6.20 -7.32 -3.60
C VAL A 60 4.93 -8.18 -3.53
N SER A 61 3.75 -7.56 -3.42
CA SER A 61 2.48 -8.28 -3.29
C SER A 61 2.13 -9.08 -4.55
N LEU A 62 2.39 -8.55 -5.75
CA LEU A 62 2.18 -9.25 -7.02
C LEU A 62 3.15 -10.44 -7.18
N VAL A 63 4.38 -10.36 -6.68
CA VAL A 63 5.31 -11.49 -6.71
C VAL A 63 4.85 -12.60 -5.75
N ILE A 64 4.42 -12.25 -4.54
CA ILE A 64 3.88 -13.23 -3.56
C ILE A 64 2.59 -13.88 -4.09
N ALA A 65 1.71 -13.11 -4.72
CA ALA A 65 0.47 -13.61 -5.32
C ALA A 65 0.70 -14.72 -6.34
N LYS A 66 1.73 -14.57 -7.18
CA LYS A 66 2.12 -15.58 -8.17
C LYS A 66 2.57 -16.88 -7.52
N TYR A 67 3.25 -16.81 -6.37
CA TYR A 67 3.67 -17.99 -5.63
C TYR A 67 2.52 -18.68 -4.88
N LEU A 68 1.52 -17.92 -4.40
CA LEU A 68 0.35 -18.44 -3.68
C LEU A 68 -0.81 -18.85 -4.61
N GLY A 69 -0.76 -18.53 -5.90
CA GLY A 69 -1.84 -18.79 -6.85
C GLY A 69 -3.07 -17.89 -6.69
N VAL A 70 -2.90 -16.70 -6.14
CA VAL A 70 -4.00 -15.72 -5.93
C VAL A 70 -4.15 -14.84 -7.17
N ALA A 71 -5.39 -14.50 -7.53
CA ALA A 71 -5.69 -13.57 -8.62
C ALA A 71 -4.99 -12.21 -8.39
N LEU A 72 -4.16 -11.80 -9.35
CA LEU A 72 -3.37 -10.56 -9.29
C LEU A 72 -4.27 -9.33 -9.29
N GLU A 73 -5.40 -9.41 -9.99
CA GLU A 73 -6.41 -8.38 -10.12
C GLU A 73 -7.01 -8.03 -8.76
N ALA A 74 -7.31 -9.04 -7.92
CA ALA A 74 -7.89 -8.82 -6.60
C ALA A 74 -6.97 -7.96 -5.71
N ILE A 75 -5.66 -8.23 -5.76
CA ILE A 75 -4.66 -7.49 -4.98
C ILE A 75 -4.46 -6.10 -5.57
N LEU A 76 -4.44 -5.98 -6.90
CA LEU A 76 -4.29 -4.71 -7.59
C LEU A 76 -5.46 -3.78 -7.23
N TYR A 77 -6.70 -4.23 -7.37
CA TYR A 77 -7.88 -3.43 -7.02
C TYR A 77 -7.94 -3.11 -5.53
N ALA A 78 -7.69 -4.09 -4.66
CA ALA A 78 -7.69 -3.85 -3.21
C ALA A 78 -6.63 -2.81 -2.80
N SER A 79 -5.42 -2.89 -3.38
CA SER A 79 -4.34 -1.95 -3.11
C SER A 79 -4.64 -0.56 -3.67
N LEU A 80 -5.21 -0.45 -4.86
CA LEU A 80 -5.56 0.85 -5.46
C LEU A 80 -6.64 1.58 -4.68
N VAL A 81 -7.69 0.85 -4.27
CA VAL A 81 -8.79 1.42 -3.48
C VAL A 81 -8.28 1.93 -2.13
N THR A 82 -7.51 1.09 -1.40
CA THR A 82 -6.93 1.48 -0.10
C THR A 82 -5.82 2.52 -0.21
N GLY A 83 -5.13 2.55 -1.35
CA GLY A 83 -4.13 3.54 -1.73
C GLY A 83 -4.67 4.98 -1.78
N GLY A 84 -5.95 5.14 -2.12
CA GLY A 84 -6.62 6.43 -2.23
C GLY A 84 -7.25 6.93 -0.93
N MET A 85 -7.06 6.23 0.19
CA MET A 85 -7.77 6.47 1.45
C MET A 85 -6.87 6.93 2.63
N PRO A 86 -6.03 7.99 2.49
CA PRO A 86 -5.27 8.55 3.60
C PRO A 86 -6.13 9.51 4.44
N PHE A 87 -6.94 8.94 5.34
CA PHE A 87 -7.92 9.71 6.12
C PHE A 87 -7.46 10.09 7.53
N LEU A 88 -6.36 9.54 8.04
CA LEU A 88 -5.92 9.77 9.41
C LEU A 88 -5.03 11.01 9.53
N LEU A 89 -4.11 11.24 8.59
CA LEU A 89 -3.07 12.28 8.71
C LEU A 89 -3.04 13.24 7.51
N LEU A 90 -2.68 14.50 7.79
CA LEU A 90 -2.58 15.57 6.79
C LEU A 90 -1.47 15.33 5.75
N ILE A 91 -0.41 14.61 6.12
CA ILE A 91 0.75 14.31 5.27
C ILE A 91 0.41 13.30 4.16
N GLY A 92 -0.61 12.47 4.34
CA GLY A 92 -0.90 11.35 3.45
C GLY A 92 -1.37 11.78 2.05
N ALA A 93 -1.98 12.96 1.91
CA ALA A 93 -2.44 13.46 0.62
C ALA A 93 -2.23 14.97 0.44
N ALA A 94 -1.83 15.37 -0.77
CA ALA A 94 -1.72 16.78 -1.14
C ALA A 94 -3.04 17.57 -0.91
N PRO A 95 -4.24 17.02 -1.21
CA PRO A 95 -5.49 17.70 -0.88
C PRO A 95 -5.67 17.98 0.62
N ASN A 96 -5.24 17.05 1.49
CA ASN A 96 -5.35 17.23 2.95
C ASN A 96 -4.46 18.39 3.42
N ALA A 97 -3.24 18.48 2.88
CA ALA A 97 -2.31 19.57 3.18
C ALA A 97 -2.83 20.92 2.66
N ILE A 98 -3.38 20.98 1.44
CA ILE A 98 -3.93 22.22 0.87
C ILE A 98 -5.12 22.73 1.69
N ALA A 99 -6.04 21.85 2.08
CA ALA A 99 -7.22 22.26 2.85
C ALA A 99 -6.87 22.74 4.28
N TYR A 100 -5.75 22.26 4.84
CA TYR A 100 -5.20 22.74 6.10
C TYR A 100 -4.50 24.10 5.96
N ASP A 101 -3.58 24.23 5.01
CA ASP A 101 -2.66 25.39 4.92
C ASP A 101 -3.28 26.58 4.17
N GLU A 102 -3.91 26.32 3.01
CA GLU A 102 -4.49 27.35 2.15
C GLU A 102 -5.93 27.72 2.55
N SER A 103 -6.73 26.72 2.92
CA SER A 103 -8.17 26.91 3.20
C SER A 103 -8.51 27.03 4.69
N LYS A 104 -7.59 26.67 5.61
CA LYS A 104 -7.77 26.67 7.08
C LYS A 104 -9.10 26.07 7.55
N GLN A 105 -9.62 25.07 6.85
CA GLN A 105 -10.95 24.52 7.11
C GLN A 105 -11.01 23.66 8.37
N PHE A 106 -9.88 23.14 8.83
CA PHE A 106 -9.78 22.26 9.99
C PHE A 106 -8.38 22.31 10.60
N SER A 107 -8.28 22.06 11.90
CA SER A 107 -7.01 21.84 12.60
C SER A 107 -6.51 20.40 12.43
N THR A 108 -5.23 20.14 12.69
CA THR A 108 -4.64 18.79 12.64
C THR A 108 -5.37 17.80 13.54
N GLY A 109 -5.81 18.25 14.73
CA GLY A 109 -6.58 17.43 15.65
C GLY A 109 -7.97 17.11 15.10
N GLN A 110 -8.68 18.08 14.53
CA GLN A 110 -10.00 17.85 13.96
C GLN A 110 -9.96 16.86 12.79
N PHE A 111 -8.95 16.94 11.94
CA PHE A 111 -8.80 16.00 10.81
C PHE A 111 -8.62 14.55 11.27
N PHE A 112 -7.92 14.32 12.38
CA PHE A 112 -7.70 12.96 12.91
C PHE A 112 -8.96 12.33 13.53
N TRP A 113 -9.93 13.16 13.95
CA TRP A 113 -11.17 12.72 14.59
C TRP A 113 -12.37 12.64 13.63
N VAL A 114 -12.20 13.10 12.38
CA VAL A 114 -13.20 13.03 11.30
C VAL A 114 -13.06 11.70 10.57
#